data_AF-A0A2R4FJY1-F1
#
_entry.id   AF-A0A2R4FJY1-F1
#
_cell.length_a   1.000
_cell.length_b   1.000
_cell.length_c   1.000
_cell.angle_alpha   90.00
_cell.angle_beta   90.00
_cell.angle_gamma   90.00
#
_symmetry.space_group_name_H-M   'P 1'
#
loop_
_entity.id
_entity.type
_entity.pdbx_description
1 polymer ?
#
loop_
_entity_poly.entity_id
_entity_poly.type
_entity_poly.pdbx_seq_one_letter_code
_entity_poly.pdbx_strand_id
1 'polypeptide(L)'
;MITTLVAVTEFDWAGLSAARNATQEAVPEMVNRALRVLEDLLEETDHACTFTLVDGPLTGDDVVAAVNALLPANCRVSGLEPVDSWSATARAALPGMFVPGRQPHAWAEQGAARLLAEALTDWAVALMGRLWPASAESWTLTVHARDWYEGAYVDLVVRVRDRVWLLHLGVSD
;
A
#
# COMPACT_ATOMS: atom_id res chain seq x y z
N MET A 1 0.88 30.15 15.58
CA MET A 1 -0.53 29.78 15.75
C MET A 1 -0.70 28.47 15.00
N ILE A 2 -0.61 27.35 15.74
CA ILE A 2 -0.67 26.00 15.17
C ILE A 2 -2.15 25.66 15.12
N THR A 3 -2.80 25.99 14.00
CA THR A 3 -4.06 25.35 13.63
C THR A 3 -3.68 23.91 13.32
N THR A 4 -3.76 23.05 14.33
CA THR A 4 -3.27 21.68 14.30
C THR A 4 -3.91 20.96 13.12
N LEU A 5 -3.10 20.33 12.26
CA LEU A 5 -3.53 19.49 11.13
C LEU A 5 -4.64 18.49 11.51
N VAL A 6 -4.68 18.12 12.80
CA VAL A 6 -5.73 17.33 13.49
C VAL A 6 -7.14 17.91 13.31
N ALA A 7 -7.28 19.23 13.26
CA ALA A 7 -8.56 19.91 13.02
C ALA A 7 -8.92 20.01 11.53
N VAL A 8 -7.95 19.77 10.61
CA VAL A 8 -8.15 19.86 9.16
C VAL A 8 -8.50 18.49 8.56
N THR A 9 -8.01 17.39 9.12
CA THR A 9 -8.22 16.04 8.55
C THR A 9 -9.35 15.24 9.18
N GLU A 10 -10.04 15.75 10.21
CA GLU A 10 -11.09 15.02 10.97
C GLU A 10 -10.72 13.55 11.28
N PHE A 11 -9.43 13.27 11.44
CA PHE A 11 -8.94 11.90 11.39
C PHE A 11 -9.22 11.19 12.72
N ASP A 12 -10.11 10.20 12.68
CA ASP A 12 -10.56 9.46 13.87
C ASP A 12 -9.50 8.46 14.36
N TRP A 13 -8.59 8.97 15.20
CA TRP A 13 -7.61 8.15 15.92
C TRP A 13 -8.24 7.08 16.83
N ALA A 14 -9.50 7.24 17.25
CA ALA A 14 -10.20 6.21 18.04
C ALA A 14 -10.62 5.03 17.16
N GLY A 15 -11.11 5.28 15.94
CA GLY A 15 -11.31 4.27 14.90
C GLY A 15 -10.01 3.56 14.51
N LEU A 16 -8.91 4.30 14.45
CA LEU A 16 -7.56 3.77 14.22
C LEU A 16 -7.11 2.79 15.34
N SER A 17 -7.40 3.13 16.59
CA SER A 17 -7.11 2.31 17.78
C SER A 17 -8.01 1.06 17.85
N ALA A 18 -9.28 1.19 17.47
CA ALA A 18 -10.22 0.06 17.39
C ALA A 18 -9.80 -0.98 16.34
N ALA A 19 -9.07 -0.57 15.31
CA ALA A 19 -8.52 -1.45 14.28
C ALA A 19 -7.56 -2.54 14.80
N ARG A 20 -6.86 -2.26 15.91
CA ARG A 20 -6.07 -3.28 16.62
C ARG A 20 -6.92 -4.44 17.15
N ASN A 21 -8.20 -4.19 17.38
CA ASN A 21 -9.17 -5.14 17.91
C ASN A 21 -10.19 -5.62 16.86
N ALA A 22 -10.09 -5.17 15.61
CA ALA A 22 -11.01 -5.56 14.54
C ALA A 22 -10.93 -7.07 14.26
N THR A 23 -12.00 -7.70 13.79
CA THR A 23 -11.96 -9.09 13.34
C THR A 23 -11.09 -9.23 12.09
N GLN A 24 -10.46 -10.38 11.88
CA GLN A 24 -9.53 -10.59 10.76
C GLN A 24 -10.18 -10.35 9.38
N GLU A 25 -11.49 -10.62 9.28
CA GLU A 25 -12.30 -10.40 8.08
C GLU A 25 -12.48 -8.91 7.73
N ALA A 26 -12.46 -8.01 8.72
CA ALA A 26 -12.58 -6.57 8.51
C ALA A 26 -11.26 -5.91 8.12
N VAL A 27 -10.12 -6.58 8.34
CA VAL A 27 -8.78 -6.01 8.15
C VAL A 27 -8.53 -5.53 6.71
N PRO A 28 -8.90 -6.26 5.63
CA PRO A 28 -8.71 -5.77 4.27
C PRO A 28 -9.47 -4.47 3.98
N GLU A 29 -10.72 -4.35 4.44
CA GLU A 29 -11.52 -3.13 4.28
C GLU A 29 -10.89 -1.96 5.03
N MET A 30 -10.37 -2.19 6.25
CA MET A 30 -9.70 -1.16 7.04
C MET A 30 -8.38 -0.71 6.41
N VAL A 31 -7.59 -1.64 5.86
CA VAL A 31 -6.37 -1.31 5.12
C VAL A 31 -6.73 -0.46 3.91
N ASN A 32 -7.69 -0.90 3.09
CA ASN A 32 -8.15 -0.12 1.93
C ASN A 32 -8.66 1.27 2.33
N ARG A 33 -9.30 1.42 3.50
CA ARG A 33 -9.75 2.74 3.99
C ARG A 33 -8.60 3.67 4.35
N ALA A 34 -7.54 3.19 5.02
CA ALA A 34 -6.37 4.05 5.24
C ALA A 34 -5.59 4.32 3.97
N LEU A 35 -5.53 3.35 3.06
CA LEU A 35 -4.93 3.55 1.75
C LEU A 35 -5.69 4.64 0.97
N ARG A 36 -7.02 4.71 1.04
CA ARG A 36 -7.80 5.84 0.48
C ARG A 36 -7.49 7.18 1.12
N VAL A 37 -7.37 7.25 2.45
CA VAL A 37 -6.95 8.50 3.12
C VAL A 37 -5.54 8.91 2.66
N LEU A 38 -4.67 7.94 2.36
CA LEU A 38 -3.37 8.18 1.76
C LEU A 38 -3.47 8.63 0.29
N GLU A 39 -4.43 8.12 -0.48
CA GLU A 39 -4.74 8.58 -1.85
C GLU A 39 -5.22 10.03 -1.86
N ASP A 40 -6.17 10.38 -0.98
CA ASP A 40 -6.72 11.74 -0.90
C ASP A 40 -5.61 12.78 -0.60
N LEU A 41 -4.64 12.41 0.27
CA LEU A 41 -3.47 13.23 0.55
C LEU A 41 -2.52 13.37 -0.66
N LEU A 42 -2.52 12.41 -1.58
CA LEU A 42 -1.72 12.42 -2.81
C LEU A 42 -2.40 13.17 -3.95
N GLU A 43 -3.71 13.01 -4.13
CA GLU A 43 -4.51 13.63 -5.19
C GLU A 43 -4.47 15.16 -5.14
N GLU A 44 -4.35 15.75 -3.95
CA GLU A 44 -4.14 17.20 -3.78
C GLU A 44 -2.82 17.70 -4.42
N THR A 45 -1.93 16.80 -4.89
CA THR A 45 -0.53 17.11 -5.25
C THR A 45 -0.10 16.86 -6.70
N ASP A 46 -0.98 16.42 -7.62
CA ASP A 46 -0.84 16.36 -9.12
C ASP A 46 -1.24 15.01 -9.78
N HIS A 47 -1.59 13.93 -9.05
CA HIS A 47 -1.93 12.62 -9.66
C HIS A 47 -3.03 11.83 -8.93
N ALA A 48 -3.90 11.13 -9.68
CA ALA A 48 -4.90 10.21 -9.13
C ALA A 48 -4.25 8.85 -8.83
N CYS A 49 -3.95 8.60 -7.56
CA CYS A 49 -3.38 7.34 -7.09
C CYS A 49 -4.48 6.37 -6.65
N THR A 50 -4.35 5.08 -6.93
CA THR A 50 -5.26 4.04 -6.45
C THR A 50 -4.47 2.86 -5.91
N PHE A 51 -4.48 2.73 -4.59
CA PHE A 51 -4.01 1.57 -3.87
C PHE A 51 -5.10 0.50 -3.82
N THR A 52 -4.67 -0.74 -4.01
CA THR A 52 -5.53 -1.91 -3.91
C THR A 52 -4.84 -2.99 -3.10
N LEU A 53 -5.52 -3.45 -2.04
CA LEU A 53 -5.19 -4.71 -1.39
C LEU A 53 -6.24 -5.75 -1.81
N VAL A 54 -5.83 -6.71 -2.62
CA VAL A 54 -6.67 -7.78 -3.13
C VAL A 54 -6.02 -9.13 -2.90
N ASP A 55 -6.82 -10.19 -2.96
CA ASP A 55 -6.32 -11.53 -2.70
C ASP A 55 -7.10 -12.59 -3.49
N GLY A 56 -6.48 -13.75 -3.70
CA GLY A 56 -7.06 -14.84 -4.47
C GLY A 56 -6.42 -16.20 -4.18
N PRO A 57 -7.01 -17.27 -4.73
CA PRO A 57 -6.48 -18.62 -4.54
C PRO A 57 -5.15 -18.80 -5.28
N LEU A 58 -4.24 -19.56 -4.67
CA LEU A 58 -3.05 -20.06 -5.36
C LEU A 58 -3.45 -21.14 -6.37
N THR A 59 -3.17 -20.90 -7.65
CA THR A 59 -3.52 -21.84 -8.73
C THR A 59 -2.35 -22.78 -9.03
N GLY A 60 -2.45 -24.04 -8.60
CA GLY A 60 -1.50 -25.10 -9.01
C GLY A 60 -0.04 -24.83 -8.66
N ASP A 61 0.21 -24.20 -7.50
CA ASP A 61 1.52 -23.70 -7.04
C ASP A 61 2.15 -22.57 -7.87
N ASP A 62 1.44 -22.04 -8.87
CA ASP A 62 1.92 -20.95 -9.71
C ASP A 62 1.50 -19.58 -9.14
N VAL A 63 2.44 -18.93 -8.44
CA VAL A 63 2.28 -17.57 -7.91
C VAL A 63 2.11 -16.56 -9.05
N VAL A 64 2.80 -16.72 -10.17
CA VAL A 64 2.71 -15.78 -11.31
C VAL A 64 1.32 -15.83 -11.92
N ALA A 65 0.75 -17.03 -12.11
CA ALA A 65 -0.62 -17.17 -12.60
C ALA A 65 -1.64 -16.56 -11.62
N ALA A 66 -1.49 -16.82 -10.32
CA ALA A 66 -2.37 -16.25 -9.30
C ALA A 66 -2.30 -14.72 -9.28
N VAL A 67 -1.10 -14.12 -9.33
CA VAL A 67 -0.94 -12.66 -9.37
C VAL A 67 -1.52 -12.06 -10.66
N ASN A 68 -1.31 -12.69 -11.82
CA ASN A 68 -1.89 -12.22 -13.08
C ASN A 68 -3.44 -12.21 -13.06
N ALA A 69 -4.07 -13.09 -12.29
CA ALA A 69 -5.52 -13.10 -12.11
C ALA A 69 -6.03 -11.96 -11.20
N LEU A 70 -5.15 -11.43 -10.34
CA LEU A 70 -5.45 -10.31 -9.43
C LEU A 70 -5.13 -8.94 -10.04
N LEU A 71 -4.20 -8.90 -10.99
CA LEU A 71 -3.84 -7.67 -11.69
C LEU A 71 -4.99 -7.15 -12.57
N PRO A 72 -5.05 -5.83 -12.80
CA PRO A 72 -5.96 -5.25 -13.79
C PRO A 72 -5.79 -5.90 -15.18
N ALA A 73 -6.85 -5.88 -15.99
CA ALA A 73 -6.90 -6.62 -17.26
C ALA A 73 -5.73 -6.32 -18.23
N ASN A 74 -5.22 -5.08 -18.21
CA ASN A 74 -4.15 -4.58 -19.07
C ASN A 74 -2.74 -4.73 -18.47
N CYS A 75 -2.63 -5.29 -17.27
CA CYS A 75 -1.39 -5.48 -16.53
C CYS A 75 -0.97 -6.96 -16.55
N ARG A 76 0.33 -7.21 -16.63
CA ARG A 76 0.90 -8.55 -16.52
C ARG A 76 2.17 -8.54 -15.67
N VAL A 77 2.43 -9.62 -14.96
CA VAL A 77 3.68 -9.84 -14.25
C VAL A 77 4.84 -9.83 -15.25
N SER A 78 5.83 -8.96 -15.04
CA SER A 78 7.10 -8.94 -15.78
C SER A 78 8.28 -9.42 -14.95
N GLY A 79 8.18 -9.34 -13.61
CA GLY A 79 9.18 -9.86 -12.68
C GLY A 79 8.61 -10.09 -11.28
N LEU A 80 9.16 -11.07 -10.57
CA LEU A 80 8.94 -11.30 -9.14
C LEU A 80 10.29 -11.53 -8.47
N GLU A 81 10.69 -10.62 -7.59
CA GLU A 81 11.94 -10.71 -6.85
C GLU A 81 11.66 -11.01 -5.38
N PRO A 82 12.18 -12.12 -4.83
CA PRO A 82 11.95 -12.46 -3.42
C PRO A 82 12.48 -11.36 -2.49
N VAL A 83 11.76 -11.12 -1.40
CA VAL A 83 12.21 -10.22 -0.33
C VAL A 83 12.27 -10.92 1.02
N ASP A 84 13.26 -10.53 1.82
CA ASP A 84 13.48 -11.10 3.16
C ASP A 84 12.41 -10.67 4.16
N SER A 85 11.76 -9.52 3.94
CA SER A 85 10.70 -9.03 4.81
C SER A 85 9.70 -8.16 4.07
N TRP A 86 8.49 -8.69 3.87
CA TRP A 86 7.38 -7.93 3.32
C TRP A 86 7.12 -6.62 4.09
N SER A 87 7.28 -6.64 5.42
CA SER A 87 6.99 -5.49 6.28
C SER A 87 8.02 -4.38 6.16
N ALA A 88 9.31 -4.74 6.01
CA ALA A 88 10.37 -3.77 5.77
C ALA A 88 10.22 -3.14 4.38
N THR A 89 9.90 -3.97 3.37
CA THR A 89 9.62 -3.51 2.01
C THR A 89 8.44 -2.53 1.98
N ALA A 90 7.31 -2.88 2.60
CA ALA A 90 6.14 -2.00 2.66
C ALA A 90 6.45 -0.67 3.39
N ARG A 91 7.19 -0.71 4.50
CA ARG A 91 7.60 0.49 5.25
C ARG A 91 8.60 1.37 4.49
N ALA A 92 9.41 0.80 3.61
CA ALA A 92 10.32 1.57 2.77
C ALA A 92 9.59 2.18 1.56
N ALA A 93 8.69 1.40 0.95
CA ALA A 93 7.99 1.79 -0.25
C ALA A 93 6.93 2.87 0.03
N LEU A 94 5.99 2.60 0.95
CA LEU A 94 4.82 3.47 1.17
C LEU A 94 5.24 4.93 1.43
N PRO A 95 6.17 5.26 2.36
CA PRO A 95 6.56 6.64 2.64
C PRO A 95 7.16 7.36 1.44
N GLY A 96 7.92 6.64 0.62
CA GLY A 96 8.60 7.18 -0.56
C GLY A 96 7.65 7.59 -1.68
N MET A 97 6.46 6.99 -1.73
CA MET A 97 5.43 7.33 -2.73
C MET A 97 4.68 8.61 -2.38
N PHE A 98 4.83 9.11 -1.15
CA PHE A 98 4.25 10.38 -0.68
C PHE A 98 5.18 11.58 -0.84
N VAL A 99 6.38 11.40 -1.39
CA VAL A 99 7.29 12.51 -1.68
C VAL A 99 6.86 13.16 -3.01
N PRO A 100 6.38 14.41 -3.02
CA PRO A 100 6.05 15.08 -4.28
C PRO A 100 7.32 15.18 -5.12
N GLY A 101 7.33 14.56 -6.30
CA GLY A 101 8.54 14.46 -7.14
C GLY A 101 9.14 15.83 -7.52
N ARG A 102 8.33 16.89 -7.46
CA ARG A 102 8.74 18.27 -7.77
C ARG A 102 9.26 19.06 -6.57
N GLN A 103 9.06 18.60 -5.33
CA GLN A 103 9.45 19.35 -4.12
C GLN A 103 9.94 18.45 -2.95
N PRO A 104 11.01 17.65 -3.14
CA PRO A 104 11.57 16.81 -2.07
C PRO A 104 12.06 17.62 -0.86
N HIS A 105 12.45 18.88 -1.05
CA HIS A 105 12.82 19.78 0.04
C HIS A 105 11.61 20.27 0.84
N ALA A 106 10.47 20.53 0.18
CA ALA A 106 9.24 20.91 0.88
C ALA A 106 8.69 19.74 1.71
N TRP A 107 8.78 18.50 1.23
CA TRP A 107 8.43 17.32 2.01
C TRP A 107 9.29 17.17 3.28
N ALA A 108 10.60 17.42 3.17
CA ALA A 108 11.51 17.40 4.31
C ALA A 108 11.18 18.50 5.34
N GLU A 109 10.69 19.65 4.89
CA GLU A 109 10.31 20.80 5.73
C GLU A 109 8.87 20.71 6.28
N GLN A 110 7.97 19.95 5.64
CA GLN A 110 6.59 19.73 6.05
C GLN A 110 6.49 18.64 7.13
N GLY A 111 6.94 18.97 8.34
CA GLY A 111 6.96 18.02 9.47
C GLY A 111 5.62 17.31 9.73
N ALA A 112 4.48 18.00 9.59
CA ALA A 112 3.18 17.42 9.92
C ALA A 112 2.66 16.40 8.88
N ALA A 113 2.80 16.70 7.58
CA ALA A 113 2.33 15.82 6.51
C ALA A 113 3.18 14.54 6.44
N ARG A 114 4.50 14.68 6.56
CA ARG A 114 5.42 13.54 6.63
C ARG A 114 5.12 12.62 7.82
N LEU A 115 4.92 13.19 9.01
CA LEU A 115 4.57 12.42 10.21
C LEU A 115 3.22 11.69 10.05
N LEU A 116 2.24 12.31 9.38
CA LEU A 116 0.95 11.66 9.11
C LEU A 116 1.12 10.48 8.15
N ALA A 117 1.87 10.65 7.05
CA ALA A 117 2.13 9.58 6.08
C ALA A 117 2.94 8.42 6.69
N GLU A 118 3.96 8.72 7.50
CA GLU A 118 4.72 7.72 8.27
C GLU A 118 3.80 6.97 9.25
N ALA A 119 2.93 7.68 9.99
CA ALA A 119 2.00 7.07 10.93
C ALA A 119 0.94 6.19 10.26
N LEU A 120 0.39 6.63 9.13
CA LEU A 120 -0.58 5.86 8.33
C LEU A 120 0.07 4.63 7.70
N THR A 121 1.32 4.76 7.20
CA THR A 121 2.12 3.63 6.73
C THR A 121 2.31 2.59 7.83
N ASP A 122 2.74 3.03 9.00
CA ASP A 122 2.98 2.17 10.15
C ASP A 122 1.72 1.42 10.57
N TRP A 123 0.58 2.09 10.48
CA TRP A 123 -0.72 1.48 10.75
C TRP A 123 -1.14 0.48 9.68
N ALA A 124 -1.01 0.82 8.40
CA ALA A 124 -1.30 -0.10 7.30
C ALA A 124 -0.46 -1.38 7.43
N VAL A 125 0.83 -1.24 7.73
CA VAL A 125 1.74 -2.37 7.96
C VAL A 125 1.34 -3.18 9.19
N ALA A 126 0.95 -2.52 10.29
CA ALA A 126 0.46 -3.22 11.47
C ALA A 126 -0.82 -4.03 11.19
N LEU A 127 -1.74 -3.50 10.38
CA LEU A 127 -2.94 -4.22 9.95
C LEU A 127 -2.61 -5.38 9.01
N MET A 128 -1.77 -5.15 8.00
CA MET A 128 -1.28 -6.20 7.11
C MET A 128 -0.61 -7.34 7.89
N GLY A 129 0.11 -7.03 8.98
CA GLY A 129 0.70 -8.03 9.87
C GLY A 129 -0.29 -8.91 10.62
N ARG A 130 -1.59 -8.57 10.61
CA ARG A 130 -2.66 -9.43 11.12
C ARG A 130 -3.14 -10.44 10.06
N LEU A 131 -2.92 -10.14 8.79
CA LEU A 131 -3.20 -11.03 7.66
C LEU A 131 -1.99 -11.91 7.36
N TRP A 132 -0.80 -11.33 7.43
CA TRP A 132 0.44 -11.93 6.96
C TRP A 132 1.41 -12.16 8.11
N PRO A 133 1.77 -13.42 8.39
CA PRO A 133 2.88 -13.72 9.29
C PRO A 133 4.16 -13.01 8.86
N ALA A 134 5.04 -12.66 9.81
CA ALA A 134 6.33 -12.05 9.50
C ALA A 134 7.22 -12.95 8.60
N SER A 135 7.01 -14.27 8.67
CA SER A 135 7.72 -15.28 7.88
C SER A 135 7.00 -15.65 6.57
N ALA A 136 5.96 -14.91 6.18
CA ALA A 136 5.26 -15.17 4.93
C ALA A 136 6.20 -14.99 3.75
N GLU A 137 6.09 -15.89 2.77
CA GLU A 137 6.86 -15.78 1.53
C GLU A 137 6.36 -14.56 0.75
N SER A 138 7.29 -13.72 0.29
CA SER A 138 6.95 -12.43 -0.30
C SER A 138 7.90 -12.00 -1.40
N TRP A 139 7.39 -11.20 -2.33
CA TRP A 139 8.11 -10.71 -3.49
C TRP A 139 7.77 -9.26 -3.79
N THR A 140 8.73 -8.50 -4.30
CA THR A 140 8.43 -7.30 -5.08
C THR A 140 8.01 -7.71 -6.48
N LEU A 141 6.94 -7.10 -6.98
CA LEU A 141 6.38 -7.32 -8.29
C LEU A 141 6.78 -6.19 -9.23
N THR A 142 7.28 -6.57 -10.41
CA THR A 142 7.40 -5.68 -11.55
C THR A 142 6.25 -5.99 -12.51
N VAL A 143 5.50 -4.95 -12.90
CA VAL A 143 4.34 -5.06 -13.79
C VAL A 143 4.68 -4.48 -15.15
N HIS A 144 4.26 -5.16 -16.21
CA HIS A 144 4.19 -4.60 -17.56
C HIS A 144 2.75 -4.17 -17.86
N ALA A 145 2.55 -2.89 -18.19
CA ALA A 145 1.26 -2.32 -18.55
C ALA A 145 1.29 -1.76 -19.99
N ARG A 146 0.19 -1.92 -20.74
CA ARG A 146 0.09 -1.39 -22.12
C ARG A 146 -0.33 0.09 -22.18
N ASP A 147 -1.14 0.54 -21.23
CA ASP A 147 -1.86 1.83 -21.29
C ASP A 147 -1.73 2.69 -20.01
N TRP A 148 -0.58 2.69 -19.31
CA TRP A 148 -0.28 3.76 -18.33
C TRP A 148 1.20 3.91 -17.96
N TYR A 149 1.53 5.16 -17.64
CA TYR A 149 2.78 5.74 -17.12
C TYR A 149 3.39 4.96 -15.95
N GLU A 150 4.64 4.51 -16.13
CA GLU A 150 5.45 3.86 -15.10
C GLU A 150 5.90 4.88 -14.04
N GLY A 151 5.29 4.81 -12.85
CA GLY A 151 5.99 5.17 -11.63
C GLY A 151 6.56 3.89 -11.01
N ALA A 152 7.84 3.91 -10.64
CA ALA A 152 8.50 2.80 -9.95
C ALA A 152 7.86 2.58 -8.56
N TYR A 153 6.78 1.82 -8.53
CA TYR A 153 6.06 1.49 -7.31
C TYR A 153 6.29 0.03 -6.98
N VAL A 154 6.56 -0.24 -5.70
CA VAL A 154 6.81 -1.60 -5.25
C VAL A 154 5.47 -2.24 -4.94
N ASP A 155 4.91 -2.90 -5.94
CA ASP A 155 3.83 -3.86 -5.74
C ASP A 155 4.37 -5.02 -4.89
N LEU A 156 3.64 -5.40 -3.86
CA LEU A 156 4.07 -6.43 -2.92
C LEU A 156 3.13 -7.63 -3.03
N VAL A 157 3.72 -8.78 -3.34
CA VAL A 157 3.02 -10.06 -3.37
C VAL A 157 3.36 -10.83 -2.11
N VAL A 158 2.35 -11.34 -1.41
CA VAL A 158 2.53 -12.16 -0.20
C VAL A 158 1.73 -13.44 -0.31
N ARG A 159 2.40 -14.58 -0.12
CA ARG A 159 1.75 -15.89 -0.06
C ARG A 159 1.51 -16.29 1.40
N VAL A 160 0.26 -16.63 1.69
CA VAL A 160 -0.13 -17.20 2.99
C VAL A 160 -0.97 -18.44 2.74
N ARG A 161 -0.41 -19.61 3.05
CA ARG A 161 -1.05 -20.91 2.80
C ARG A 161 -1.39 -21.10 1.31
N ASP A 162 -2.68 -21.22 1.02
CA ASP A 162 -3.31 -21.42 -0.28
C ASP A 162 -3.80 -20.10 -0.92
N ARG A 163 -3.40 -18.95 -0.36
CA ARG A 163 -3.80 -17.63 -0.85
C ARG A 163 -2.59 -16.80 -1.24
N VAL A 164 -2.79 -16.00 -2.28
CA VAL A 164 -1.87 -14.96 -2.73
C VAL A 164 -2.56 -13.62 -2.51
N TRP A 165 -1.85 -12.73 -1.84
CA TRP A 165 -2.24 -11.35 -1.63
C TRP A 165 -1.39 -10.46 -2.53
N LEU A 166 -2.03 -9.43 -3.07
CA LEU A 166 -1.41 -8.40 -3.87
C LEU A 166 -1.74 -7.05 -3.25
N LEU A 167 -0.71 -6.35 -2.79
CA LEU A 167 -0.77 -4.91 -2.56
C LEU A 167 -0.25 -4.24 -3.83
N HIS A 168 -1.13 -3.57 -4.56
CA HIS A 168 -0.82 -2.91 -5.81
C HIS A 168 -1.15 -1.42 -5.76
N LEU A 169 -0.23 -0.58 -6.25
CA LEU A 169 -0.50 0.84 -6.49
C LEU A 169 -0.62 1.09 -8.00
N GLY A 170 -1.81 1.47 -8.45
CA GLY A 170 -2.01 2.09 -9.75
C GLY A 170 -1.94 3.62 -9.64
N VAL A 171 -1.40 4.28 -10.65
CA VAL A 171 -1.48 5.75 -10.77
C VAL A 171 -2.10 6.08 -12.10
N SER A 172 -3.07 6.98 -12.07
CA SER A 172 -3.77 7.55 -13.21
C SER A 172 -3.56 9.06 -13.31
N ASP A 173 -3.41 9.55 -14.54
CA ASP A 173 -3.48 10.97 -14.90
C ASP A 173 -4.94 11.44 -15.07
#